data_AF-A0A969HCS4-F1
#
_entry.id   AF-A0A969HCS4-F1
#
_cell.length_a   1.000
_cell.length_b   1.000
_cell.length_c   1.000
_cell.angle_alpha   90.00
_cell.angle_beta   90.00
_cell.angle_gamma   90.00
#
_symmetry.space_group_name_H-M   'P 1'
#
loop_
_entity.id
_entity.type
_entity.pdbx_description
1 polymer ?
#
loop_
_entity_poly.entity_id
_entity_poly.type
_entity_poly.pdbx_seq_one_letter_code
_entity_poly.pdbx_strand_id
1 'polypeptide(L)'
;MDNFIFGEPQAVPIQTQIGADNNFAGNPFVQPQDPALAGGGVDQSLAYGDVLFGSPLSDLLIGGLGVDVLLGDAGEDVLIGGLEHFHPAKSDRKFGGDGNDVLIWGVGDGSDLLDGGPGEDVLILGLVGEVENGQTVFRVSDNEQAGQVFVDPTTQLPLVDVTNAPGFCGVVDAGHTADSAQQLQALNLDHLVRFFLREQADSFAAGEQTADNGLRQTMHLRDIEFLVCPSRDGGAIEALDLTTSPPTPLN
;
A
#
# COMPACT_ATOMS: atom_id res chain seq x y z
N MET A 1 1.79 22.53 4.65
CA MET A 1 1.28 21.63 5.70
C MET A 1 0.95 20.37 4.92
N ASP A 2 1.94 19.51 4.74
CA ASP A 2 1.97 18.57 3.61
C ASP A 2 1.93 17.11 4.08
N ASN A 3 1.73 16.91 5.38
CA ASN A 3 1.67 15.61 6.04
C ASN A 3 0.23 15.37 6.50
N PHE A 4 -0.34 14.22 6.13
CA PHE A 4 -1.57 13.74 6.76
C PHE A 4 -1.21 13.21 8.14
N ILE A 5 -1.88 13.75 9.17
CA ILE A 5 -1.90 13.18 10.52
C ILE A 5 -3.27 12.54 10.65
N PHE A 6 -3.31 11.23 10.82
CA PHE A 6 -4.56 10.49 11.02
C PHE A 6 -5.22 10.90 12.34
N GLY A 7 -6.47 11.37 12.26
CA GLY A 7 -7.46 11.40 13.36
C GLY A 7 -7.16 12.26 14.60
N GLU A 8 -8.24 12.70 15.26
CA GLU A 8 -8.21 13.12 16.67
C GLU A 8 -7.68 11.95 17.54
N PRO A 9 -7.05 12.21 18.70
CA PRO A 9 -6.52 11.15 19.56
C PRO A 9 -7.63 10.15 19.92
N GLN A 10 -7.49 8.92 19.41
CA GLN A 10 -8.41 7.83 19.68
C GLN A 10 -8.40 7.54 21.19
N ALA A 11 -9.59 7.39 21.79
CA ALA A 11 -9.74 7.14 23.23
C ALA A 11 -9.19 5.76 23.66
N VAL A 12 -8.86 4.92 22.68
CA VAL A 12 -8.25 3.60 22.84
C VAL A 12 -6.92 3.62 22.07
N PRO A 13 -5.80 3.15 22.67
CA PRO A 13 -4.52 3.05 21.98
C PRO A 13 -4.64 2.13 20.77
N ILE A 14 -4.11 2.55 19.62
CA ILE A 14 -3.97 1.70 18.44
C ILE A 14 -2.99 0.58 18.77
N GLN A 15 -3.37 -0.65 18.45
CA GLN A 15 -2.50 -1.81 18.62
C GLN A 15 -1.59 -1.95 17.39
N THR A 16 -0.28 -1.89 17.59
CA THR A 16 0.68 -2.02 16.49
C THR A 16 1.18 -3.45 16.37
N GLN A 17 1.04 -4.04 15.19
CA GLN A 17 1.64 -5.31 14.80
C GLN A 17 2.56 -5.07 13.61
N ILE A 18 3.80 -5.56 13.73
CA ILE A 18 4.80 -5.47 12.66
C ILE A 18 5.19 -6.90 12.29
N GLY A 19 5.21 -7.17 11.00
CA GLY A 19 5.72 -8.39 10.42
C GLY A 19 7.12 -8.66 10.92
N ALA A 20 7.37 -9.92 11.22
CA ALA A 20 8.67 -10.37 11.72
C ALA A 20 9.43 -11.13 10.63
N ASP A 21 8.91 -11.16 9.41
CA ASP A 21 9.41 -11.90 8.25
C ASP A 21 9.71 -13.36 8.65
N ASN A 22 8.80 -13.97 9.43
CA ASN A 22 9.15 -15.08 10.34
C ASN A 22 8.84 -16.49 9.81
N ASN A 23 8.63 -16.65 8.51
CA ASN A 23 8.25 -17.93 7.90
C ASN A 23 9.44 -18.88 7.65
N PHE A 24 10.33 -19.02 8.63
CA PHE A 24 11.33 -20.07 8.66
C PHE A 24 10.68 -21.45 8.83
N ALA A 25 11.42 -22.53 8.53
CA ALA A 25 10.94 -23.92 8.43
C ALA A 25 10.18 -24.49 9.67
N GLY A 26 10.15 -23.76 10.79
CA GLY A 26 9.39 -24.10 11.98
C GLY A 26 7.99 -23.49 12.07
N ASN A 27 7.58 -22.59 11.17
CA ASN A 27 6.27 -21.94 11.21
C ASN A 27 5.20 -22.82 10.49
N PRO A 28 4.26 -23.45 11.23
CA PRO A 28 3.32 -24.41 10.66
C PRO A 28 2.19 -23.77 9.84
N PHE A 29 2.05 -22.44 9.85
CA PHE A 29 1.02 -21.73 9.09
C PHE A 29 1.42 -21.43 7.64
N VAL A 30 2.71 -21.26 7.36
CA VAL A 30 3.20 -20.75 6.06
C VAL A 30 3.83 -21.84 5.19
N GLN A 31 4.28 -22.94 5.79
CA GLN A 31 4.84 -24.09 5.05
C GLN A 31 3.98 -25.33 5.32
N PRO A 32 3.44 -26.03 4.29
CA PRO A 32 3.04 -27.41 4.49
C PRO A 32 4.28 -28.15 5.00
N GLN A 33 4.10 -29.04 5.98
CA GLN A 33 5.16 -29.83 6.62
C GLN A 33 5.80 -30.85 5.66
N ASP A 34 6.00 -30.51 4.38
CA ASP A 34 6.65 -31.32 3.38
C ASP A 34 8.17 -31.14 3.49
N PRO A 35 8.90 -32.14 4.02
CA PRO A 35 10.34 -32.08 4.17
C PRO A 35 11.07 -32.02 2.82
N ALA A 36 10.40 -32.28 1.69
CA ALA A 36 10.97 -32.19 0.35
C ALA A 36 11.08 -30.74 -0.16
N LEU A 37 10.36 -29.79 0.46
CA LEU A 37 10.44 -28.35 0.15
C LEU A 37 11.36 -27.58 1.10
N ALA A 38 11.88 -28.24 2.14
CA ALA A 38 12.84 -27.69 3.08
C ALA A 38 14.25 -27.61 2.45
N GLY A 39 14.45 -26.66 1.53
CA GLY A 39 15.76 -26.35 0.96
C GLY A 39 16.74 -25.95 2.06
N GLY A 40 17.76 -26.78 2.31
CA GLY A 40 18.78 -26.57 3.35
C GLY A 40 19.84 -25.49 3.05
N GLY A 41 19.44 -24.38 2.42
CA GLY A 41 20.31 -23.23 2.17
C GLY A 41 20.08 -22.13 3.21
N VAL A 42 21.14 -21.37 3.53
CA VAL A 42 21.06 -20.09 4.27
C VAL A 42 20.53 -18.94 3.40
N ASP A 43 20.20 -19.23 2.13
CA ASP A 43 19.59 -18.30 1.19
C ASP A 43 18.07 -18.51 1.17
N GLN A 44 17.45 -18.06 2.25
CA GLN A 44 16.02 -17.75 2.32
C GLN A 44 15.85 -16.26 2.00
N SER A 45 16.24 -15.86 0.78
CA SER A 45 16.12 -14.48 0.26
C SER A 45 14.88 -13.79 0.81
N LEU A 46 14.99 -12.56 1.26
CA LEU A 46 13.98 -11.57 1.69
C LEU A 46 12.66 -11.53 0.88
N ALA A 47 11.96 -12.65 0.78
CA ALA A 47 11.00 -12.96 -0.28
C ALA A 47 9.69 -13.51 0.27
N TYR A 48 9.45 -13.28 1.55
CA TYR A 48 8.75 -14.20 2.40
C TYR A 48 7.93 -13.37 3.38
N GLY A 49 6.67 -13.09 3.04
CA GLY A 49 5.83 -12.29 3.91
C GLY A 49 5.14 -13.07 5.03
N ASP A 50 4.38 -12.31 5.79
CA ASP A 50 3.68 -12.64 7.00
C ASP A 50 2.16 -12.71 6.76
N VAL A 51 1.47 -13.34 7.69
CA VAL A 51 0.01 -13.20 7.82
C VAL A 51 -0.27 -12.49 9.14
N LEU A 52 -0.75 -11.27 9.04
CA LEU A 52 -1.04 -10.38 10.16
C LEU A 52 -2.55 -10.35 10.38
N PHE A 53 -2.94 -10.52 11.64
CA PHE A 53 -4.34 -10.46 12.06
C PHE A 53 -4.46 -9.32 13.08
N GLY A 54 -5.27 -8.34 12.73
CA GLY A 54 -5.80 -7.36 13.66
C GLY A 54 -6.80 -7.99 14.63
N SER A 55 -7.43 -7.13 15.40
CA SER A 55 -8.34 -7.44 16.46
C SER A 55 -9.68 -6.76 16.21
N PRO A 56 -10.70 -6.96 17.06
CA PRO A 56 -11.93 -6.18 16.97
C PRO A 56 -11.79 -4.70 17.40
N LEU A 57 -10.59 -4.14 17.41
CA LEU A 57 -10.24 -2.77 17.78
C LEU A 57 -9.36 -2.18 16.67
N SER A 58 -9.16 -0.86 16.66
CA SER A 58 -8.21 -0.23 15.73
C SER A 58 -6.78 -0.75 15.88
N ASP A 59 -6.23 -1.25 14.78
CA ASP A 59 -4.90 -1.81 14.64
C ASP A 59 -4.05 -1.03 13.62
N LEU A 60 -2.73 -1.02 13.82
CA LEU A 60 -1.73 -0.63 12.83
C LEU A 60 -0.97 -1.90 12.44
N LEU A 61 -1.22 -2.38 11.21
CA LEU A 61 -0.60 -3.57 10.65
C LEU A 61 0.46 -3.15 9.63
N ILE A 62 1.71 -3.55 9.85
CA ILE A 62 2.84 -3.27 8.96
C ILE A 62 3.44 -4.62 8.52
N GLY A 63 3.35 -4.96 7.24
CA GLY A 63 3.86 -6.20 6.66
C GLY A 63 5.38 -6.28 6.67
N GLY A 64 6.05 -5.23 6.19
CA GLY A 64 7.51 -5.15 6.20
C GLY A 64 8.10 -5.50 4.84
N LEU A 65 8.91 -6.56 4.77
CA LEU A 65 9.47 -7.02 3.50
C LEU A 65 8.81 -8.35 3.14
N GLY A 66 8.36 -8.52 1.90
CA GLY A 66 7.96 -9.86 1.46
C GLY A 66 6.73 -9.86 0.60
N VAL A 67 5.79 -10.75 0.92
CA VAL A 67 4.47 -10.84 0.29
C VAL A 67 3.51 -11.16 1.43
N ASP A 68 2.91 -10.12 1.96
CA ASP A 68 2.18 -10.12 3.21
C ASP A 68 0.67 -10.24 2.97
N VAL A 69 -0.01 -10.80 3.96
CA VAL A 69 -1.48 -10.82 4.04
C VAL A 69 -1.87 -10.14 5.34
N LEU A 70 -2.48 -8.97 5.25
CA LEU A 70 -2.93 -8.18 6.39
C LEU A 70 -4.46 -8.26 6.45
N LEU A 71 -4.99 -8.67 7.59
CA LEU A 71 -6.42 -8.71 7.87
C LEU A 71 -6.72 -7.83 9.08
N GLY A 72 -7.41 -6.71 8.91
CA GLY A 72 -7.75 -5.77 9.99
C GLY A 72 -8.80 -6.31 10.97
N ASP A 73 -9.79 -7.05 10.47
CA ASP A 73 -10.96 -7.57 11.21
C ASP A 73 -12.03 -6.50 11.42
N ALA A 74 -12.18 -5.93 12.62
CA ALA A 74 -13.16 -4.88 12.86
C ALA A 74 -12.48 -3.73 13.62
N GLY A 75 -12.72 -2.48 13.23
CA GLY A 75 -11.98 -1.37 13.81
C GLY A 75 -11.82 -0.23 12.82
N GLU A 76 -11.01 0.76 13.17
CA GLU A 76 -10.49 1.71 12.18
C GLU A 76 -9.00 1.40 12.05
N ASP A 77 -8.64 0.62 11.04
CA ASP A 77 -7.32 0.02 10.92
C ASP A 77 -6.42 0.80 9.95
N VAL A 78 -5.11 0.71 10.15
CA VAL A 78 -4.10 1.25 9.24
C VAL A 78 -3.23 0.11 8.73
N LEU A 79 -3.30 -0.16 7.43
CA LEU A 79 -2.62 -1.30 6.80
C LEU A 79 -1.52 -0.81 5.85
N ILE A 80 -0.28 -1.23 6.12
CA ILE A 80 0.89 -0.96 5.28
C ILE A 80 1.51 -2.29 4.90
N GLY A 81 1.58 -2.56 3.59
CA GLY A 81 2.19 -3.80 3.08
C GLY A 81 3.70 -3.78 3.30
N GLY A 82 4.36 -2.80 2.68
CA GLY A 82 5.79 -2.60 2.81
C GLY A 82 6.51 -2.95 1.51
N LEU A 83 7.84 -3.04 1.55
CA LEU A 83 8.65 -3.00 0.34
C LEU A 83 8.91 -4.40 -0.23
N GLU A 84 8.68 -4.57 -1.52
CA GLU A 84 9.10 -5.76 -2.29
C GLU A 84 10.06 -5.40 -3.42
N HIS A 85 10.71 -4.23 -3.30
CA HIS A 85 11.75 -3.73 -4.21
C HIS A 85 11.29 -3.66 -5.67
N PHE A 86 10.04 -3.23 -5.89
CA PHE A 86 9.43 -3.15 -7.22
C PHE A 86 9.34 -4.50 -7.95
N HIS A 87 9.37 -5.62 -7.22
CA HIS A 87 9.33 -6.94 -7.85
C HIS A 87 7.90 -7.26 -8.33
N PRO A 88 7.64 -7.40 -9.64
CA PRO A 88 6.28 -7.47 -10.18
C PRO A 88 5.54 -8.78 -9.87
N ALA A 89 6.22 -9.78 -9.30
CA ALA A 89 5.61 -11.03 -8.84
C ALA A 89 5.42 -11.08 -7.31
N LYS A 90 5.62 -9.96 -6.62
CA LYS A 90 5.41 -9.79 -5.19
C LYS A 90 4.36 -8.70 -4.99
N SER A 91 3.33 -9.02 -4.23
CA SER A 91 2.13 -8.19 -4.11
C SER A 91 1.41 -8.57 -2.84
N ASP A 92 1.26 -7.61 -1.96
CA ASP A 92 0.58 -7.81 -0.70
C ASP A 92 -0.92 -7.89 -0.89
N ARG A 93 -1.59 -8.45 0.11
CA ARG A 93 -3.04 -8.47 0.22
C ARG A 93 -3.43 -7.78 1.50
N LYS A 94 -4.13 -6.65 1.37
CA LYS A 94 -4.63 -5.88 2.50
C LYS A 94 -6.15 -5.96 2.51
N PHE A 95 -6.69 -6.46 3.61
CA PHE A 95 -8.13 -6.55 3.87
C PHE A 95 -8.42 -5.73 5.12
N GLY A 96 -9.12 -4.60 4.98
CA GLY A 96 -9.50 -3.74 6.12
C GLY A 96 -10.46 -4.49 7.03
N GLY A 97 -11.66 -4.77 6.53
CA GLY A 97 -12.70 -5.47 7.27
C GLY A 97 -13.85 -4.52 7.59
N ASP A 98 -14.45 -4.66 8.77
CA ASP A 98 -15.55 -3.79 9.19
C ASP A 98 -15.00 -2.50 9.80
N GLY A 99 -15.35 -1.34 9.24
CA GLY A 99 -15.04 -0.01 9.79
C GLY A 99 -14.32 0.87 8.77
N ASN A 100 -13.81 2.03 9.21
CA ASN A 100 -13.23 3.01 8.28
C ASN A 100 -11.72 2.87 8.28
N ASP A 101 -11.20 2.18 7.28
CA ASP A 101 -9.81 1.76 7.23
C ASP A 101 -8.96 2.66 6.32
N VAL A 102 -7.67 2.73 6.66
CA VAL A 102 -6.67 3.40 5.85
C VAL A 102 -5.69 2.36 5.34
N LEU A 103 -5.66 2.21 4.02
CA LEU A 103 -4.70 1.37 3.36
C LEU A 103 -3.62 2.25 2.72
N ILE A 104 -2.37 2.05 3.13
CA ILE A 104 -1.24 2.83 2.63
C ILE A 104 -0.46 1.98 1.63
N TRP A 105 -0.08 2.61 0.53
CA TRP A 105 0.83 2.03 -0.46
C TRP A 105 2.02 2.97 -0.66
N GLY A 106 3.20 2.44 -0.40
CA GLY A 106 4.49 3.11 -0.54
C GLY A 106 5.13 2.91 -1.91
N VAL A 107 6.01 3.83 -2.29
CA VAL A 107 6.85 3.64 -3.48
C VAL A 107 7.83 2.49 -3.25
N GLY A 108 7.53 1.34 -3.82
CA GLY A 108 8.31 0.11 -3.63
C GLY A 108 7.44 -1.12 -3.42
N ASP A 109 6.20 -0.90 -2.95
CA ASP A 109 5.16 -1.85 -2.51
C ASP A 109 4.49 -2.64 -3.67
N GLY A 110 5.23 -3.04 -4.71
CA GLY A 110 4.68 -4.09 -5.58
C GLY A 110 3.40 -3.69 -6.33
N SER A 111 2.57 -4.67 -6.70
CA SER A 111 1.25 -4.46 -7.33
C SER A 111 0.14 -5.11 -6.49
N ASP A 112 -0.20 -4.44 -5.39
CA ASP A 112 -1.06 -4.96 -4.34
C ASP A 112 -2.53 -5.21 -4.73
N LEU A 113 -3.18 -6.04 -3.91
CA LEU A 113 -4.62 -6.13 -3.80
C LEU A 113 -5.07 -5.49 -2.49
N LEU A 114 -6.04 -4.60 -2.58
CA LEU A 114 -6.59 -3.84 -1.46
C LEU A 114 -8.11 -3.97 -1.48
N ASP A 115 -8.65 -4.52 -0.40
CA ASP A 115 -10.09 -4.68 -0.15
C ASP A 115 -10.37 -3.95 1.16
N GLY A 116 -11.06 -2.79 1.11
CA GLY A 116 -11.35 -2.02 2.32
C GLY A 116 -12.39 -2.74 3.17
N GLY A 117 -13.51 -3.12 2.55
CA GLY A 117 -14.57 -3.86 3.19
C GLY A 117 -15.76 -2.95 3.51
N PRO A 118 -16.62 -3.30 4.48
CA PRO A 118 -17.72 -2.42 4.86
C PRO A 118 -17.23 -1.18 5.62
N GLY A 119 -17.31 -0.01 4.99
CA GLY A 119 -16.89 1.24 5.63
C GLY A 119 -16.82 2.43 4.70
N GLU A 120 -16.18 3.49 5.17
CA GLU A 120 -15.59 4.54 4.34
C GLU A 120 -14.07 4.41 4.39
N ASP A 121 -13.50 3.79 3.35
CA ASP A 121 -12.10 3.40 3.31
C ASP A 121 -11.26 4.33 2.41
N VAL A 122 -9.99 4.50 2.79
CA VAL A 122 -9.07 5.42 2.12
C VAL A 122 -7.80 4.69 1.68
N LEU A 123 -7.51 4.73 0.38
CA LEU A 123 -6.17 4.43 -0.13
C LEU A 123 -5.31 5.70 -0.15
N ILE A 124 -4.15 5.66 0.52
CA ILE A 124 -3.14 6.73 0.45
C ILE A 124 -1.90 6.23 -0.28
N LEU A 125 -1.53 6.94 -1.34
CA LEU A 125 -0.29 6.72 -2.09
C LEU A 125 0.71 7.79 -1.71
N GLY A 126 1.87 7.38 -1.19
CA GLY A 126 2.87 8.35 -0.78
C GLY A 126 4.20 7.71 -0.43
N LEU A 127 5.07 8.53 0.13
CA LEU A 127 6.28 8.04 0.75
C LEU A 127 5.99 7.81 2.24
N VAL A 128 6.27 6.59 2.69
CA VAL A 128 6.22 6.21 4.11
C VAL A 128 7.65 6.29 4.63
N GLY A 129 7.90 7.14 5.62
CA GLY A 129 9.25 7.53 5.99
C GLY A 129 9.62 7.29 7.43
N GLU A 130 10.91 7.49 7.72
CA GLU A 130 11.48 7.66 9.05
C GLU A 130 11.57 9.16 9.39
N VAL A 131 11.54 9.56 10.67
CA VAL A 131 11.93 10.94 11.04
C VAL A 131 13.40 10.97 11.43
N GLU A 132 14.23 11.64 10.61
CA GLU A 132 15.64 11.89 10.91
C GLU A 132 15.89 13.41 10.96
N ASN A 133 16.41 13.88 12.09
CA ASN A 133 16.68 15.32 12.34
C ASN A 133 15.45 16.24 12.13
N GLY A 134 14.23 15.73 12.36
CA GLY A 134 12.99 16.50 12.18
C GLY A 134 12.55 16.65 10.73
N GLN A 135 13.16 15.91 9.81
CA GLN A 135 12.68 15.74 8.44
C GLN A 135 12.24 14.30 8.22
N THR A 136 11.20 14.11 7.42
CA THR A 136 10.86 12.78 6.93
C THR A 136 11.95 12.35 5.96
N VAL A 137 12.70 11.30 6.32
CA VAL A 137 13.71 10.67 5.50
C VAL A 137 13.15 9.36 4.98
N PHE A 138 13.13 9.26 3.66
CA PHE A 138 12.66 8.08 2.95
C PHE A 138 13.86 7.24 2.55
N ARG A 139 14.03 6.12 3.24
CA ARG A 139 15.04 5.13 2.88
C ARG A 139 14.34 3.98 2.17
N VAL A 140 14.46 3.95 0.85
CA VAL A 140 14.42 2.66 0.14
C VAL A 140 15.76 2.00 0.46
N SER A 141 15.85 1.31 1.60
CA SER A 141 17.08 0.62 2.00
C SER A 141 17.28 -0.59 1.09
N ASP A 142 18.41 -0.61 0.38
CA ASP A 142 18.96 -1.77 -0.32
C ASP A 142 19.63 -2.76 0.64
N ASN A 143 19.78 -2.38 1.91
CA ASN A 143 20.19 -3.30 2.96
C ASN A 143 18.97 -3.98 3.54
N GLU A 144 19.03 -5.31 3.47
CA GLU A 144 18.14 -6.37 3.94
C GLU A 144 17.67 -6.32 5.41
N GLN A 145 17.75 -5.16 6.06
CA GLN A 145 17.28 -4.90 7.42
C GLN A 145 16.06 -3.99 7.29
N ALA A 146 14.87 -4.59 7.41
CA ALA A 146 13.52 -3.99 7.56
C ALA A 146 13.42 -2.45 7.50
N GLY A 147 12.49 -1.89 6.72
CA GLY A 147 11.07 -2.01 7.07
C GLY A 147 10.64 -1.10 8.23
N GLN A 148 11.46 -0.12 8.64
CA GLN A 148 11.04 0.84 9.68
C GLN A 148 10.12 1.91 9.10
N VAL A 149 8.82 1.60 9.07
CA VAL A 149 7.78 2.62 9.10
C VAL A 149 7.94 3.38 10.42
N PHE A 150 8.24 4.68 10.38
CA PHE A 150 8.24 5.45 11.61
C PHE A 150 6.81 5.67 12.08
N VAL A 151 6.59 5.21 13.30
CA VAL A 151 5.36 5.45 14.05
C VAL A 151 5.62 6.61 15.00
N ASP A 152 4.85 7.69 14.86
CA ASP A 152 4.98 8.84 15.73
C ASP A 152 4.65 8.42 17.18
N PRO A 153 5.54 8.68 18.15
CA PRO A 153 5.38 8.19 19.52
C PRO A 153 4.23 8.86 20.29
N THR A 154 3.68 9.95 19.76
CA THR A 154 2.55 10.70 20.33
C THR A 154 1.24 10.18 19.76
N THR A 155 1.16 10.02 18.43
CA THR A 155 -0.09 9.62 17.76
C THR A 155 -0.22 8.11 17.55
N GLN A 156 0.89 7.37 17.69
CA GLN A 156 0.99 5.94 17.36
C GLN A 156 0.63 5.61 15.91
N LEU A 157 0.81 6.57 15.00
CA LEU A 157 0.44 6.46 13.59
C LEU A 157 1.64 6.75 12.67
N PRO A 158 1.64 6.17 11.46
CA PRO A 158 2.69 6.41 10.48
C PRO A 158 2.64 7.83 9.92
N LEU A 159 3.79 8.35 9.52
CA LEU A 159 3.87 9.60 8.75
C LEU A 159 3.95 9.31 7.26
N VAL A 160 3.01 9.86 6.49
CA VAL A 160 2.98 9.73 5.03
C VAL A 160 3.15 11.10 4.38
N ASP A 161 4.14 11.21 3.50
CA ASP A 161 4.33 12.37 2.63
C ASP A 161 3.81 12.03 1.23
N VAL A 162 2.63 12.58 0.93
CA VAL A 162 1.99 12.44 -0.37
C VAL A 162 2.59 13.44 -1.36
N THR A 163 2.83 14.67 -0.91
CA THR A 163 3.17 15.80 -1.78
C THR A 163 4.49 15.62 -2.52
N ASN A 164 5.48 15.03 -1.85
CA ASN A 164 6.84 14.88 -2.38
C ASN A 164 7.11 13.51 -3.01
N ALA A 165 6.09 12.65 -3.17
CA ALA A 165 6.30 11.37 -3.82
C ALA A 165 6.73 11.54 -5.30
N PRO A 166 7.61 10.66 -5.80
CA PRO A 166 8.23 10.77 -7.14
C PRO A 166 7.25 10.54 -8.30
N GLY A 167 6.02 10.14 -8.00
CA GLY A 167 5.02 9.79 -8.99
C GLY A 167 3.66 10.40 -8.72
N PHE A 168 2.68 9.93 -9.47
CA PHE A 168 1.28 10.35 -9.39
C PHE A 168 0.39 9.14 -9.72
N CYS A 169 -0.90 9.26 -9.46
CA CYS A 169 -1.84 8.18 -9.70
C CYS A 169 -2.72 8.38 -10.95
N GLY A 170 -3.22 7.29 -11.50
CA GLY A 170 -4.26 7.30 -12.52
C GLY A 170 -5.26 6.18 -12.29
N VAL A 171 -6.55 6.50 -12.36
CA VAL A 171 -7.65 5.55 -12.08
C VAL A 171 -8.16 4.92 -13.38
N VAL A 172 -8.43 3.62 -13.34
CA VAL A 172 -9.21 2.87 -14.32
C VAL A 172 -10.48 2.40 -13.63
N ASP A 173 -11.60 2.91 -14.10
CA ASP A 173 -12.93 2.66 -13.55
C ASP A 173 -13.83 1.98 -14.59
N ALA A 174 -15.09 1.73 -14.23
CA ALA A 174 -16.09 1.13 -15.10
C ALA A 174 -16.33 1.93 -16.39
N GLY A 175 -16.14 3.25 -16.37
CA GLY A 175 -16.30 4.16 -17.50
C GLY A 175 -15.10 4.26 -18.45
N HIS A 176 -13.96 3.62 -18.14
CA HIS A 176 -12.71 3.85 -18.87
C HIS A 176 -12.75 3.41 -20.35
N THR A 177 -13.38 2.26 -20.65
CA THR A 177 -13.63 1.75 -22.01
C THR A 177 -14.99 1.06 -22.07
N ALA A 178 -15.44 0.69 -23.28
CA ALA A 178 -16.73 0.00 -23.46
C ALA A 178 -16.83 -1.34 -22.70
N ASP A 179 -15.71 -2.01 -22.45
CA ASP A 179 -15.67 -3.34 -21.81
C ASP A 179 -15.18 -3.27 -20.34
N SER A 180 -14.75 -2.09 -19.86
CA SER A 180 -14.11 -1.94 -18.54
C SER A 180 -14.99 -2.41 -17.40
N ALA A 181 -16.27 -2.05 -17.39
CA ALA A 181 -17.22 -2.50 -16.37
C ALA A 181 -17.33 -4.03 -16.29
N GLN A 182 -17.39 -4.73 -17.42
CA GLN A 182 -17.47 -6.19 -17.46
C GLN A 182 -16.16 -6.84 -16.98
N GLN A 183 -15.02 -6.26 -17.33
CA GLN A 183 -13.71 -6.75 -16.94
C GLN A 183 -13.45 -6.59 -15.44
N LEU A 184 -13.76 -5.42 -14.88
CA LEU A 184 -13.66 -5.15 -13.45
C LEU A 184 -14.59 -6.08 -12.65
N GLN A 185 -15.84 -6.25 -13.11
CA GLN A 185 -16.76 -7.20 -12.51
C GLN A 185 -16.25 -8.65 -12.57
N ALA A 186 -15.62 -9.07 -13.67
CA ALA A 186 -15.07 -10.42 -13.81
C ALA A 186 -13.88 -10.67 -12.88
N LEU A 187 -13.17 -9.62 -12.49
CA LEU A 187 -12.07 -9.64 -11.52
C LEU A 187 -12.54 -9.41 -10.08
N ASN A 188 -13.82 -9.08 -9.87
CA ASN A 188 -14.36 -8.66 -8.59
C ASN A 188 -13.58 -7.46 -8.00
N LEU A 189 -13.42 -6.41 -8.82
CA LEU A 189 -12.77 -5.16 -8.47
C LEU A 189 -13.68 -3.99 -8.83
N ASP A 190 -13.55 -2.89 -8.10
CA ASP A 190 -14.23 -1.64 -8.41
C ASP A 190 -13.35 -0.73 -9.28
N HIS A 191 -12.06 -0.68 -8.95
CA HIS A 191 -11.09 0.18 -9.62
C HIS A 191 -9.73 -0.50 -9.76
N LEU A 192 -8.97 -0.08 -10.78
CA LEU A 192 -7.51 -0.22 -10.76
C LEU A 192 -6.90 1.16 -10.59
N VAL A 193 -6.03 1.32 -9.60
CA VAL A 193 -5.24 2.54 -9.44
C VAL A 193 -3.82 2.23 -9.87
N ARG A 194 -3.30 3.03 -10.80
CA ARG A 194 -1.95 2.87 -11.32
C ARG A 194 -1.08 3.98 -10.79
N PHE A 195 0.05 3.62 -10.20
CA PHE A 195 1.11 4.56 -9.86
C PHE A 195 2.10 4.66 -11.01
N PHE A 196 2.51 5.89 -11.32
CA PHE A 196 3.48 6.19 -12.38
C PHE A 196 4.59 7.06 -11.82
N LEU A 197 5.84 6.73 -12.13
CA LEU A 197 6.94 7.65 -11.88
C LEU A 197 6.85 8.85 -12.85
N ARG A 198 6.89 10.07 -12.29
CA ARG A 198 6.60 11.31 -13.00
C ARG A 198 7.58 11.56 -14.14
N GLU A 199 8.88 11.50 -13.85
CA GLU A 199 9.94 11.74 -14.85
C GLU A 199 9.83 10.81 -16.05
N GLN A 200 9.64 9.50 -15.81
CA GLN A 200 9.52 8.50 -16.88
C GLN A 200 8.24 8.70 -17.70
N ALA A 201 7.13 9.05 -17.04
CA ALA A 201 5.87 9.35 -17.72
C ALA A 201 5.96 10.62 -18.57
N ASP A 202 6.67 11.65 -18.10
CA ASP A 202 6.89 12.90 -18.83
C ASP A 202 7.79 12.70 -20.04
N SER A 203 8.93 12.02 -19.89
CA SER A 203 9.82 11.71 -21.02
C SER A 203 9.15 10.84 -22.07
N PHE A 204 8.28 9.89 -21.69
CA PHE A 204 7.49 9.12 -22.65
C PHE A 204 6.48 10.00 -23.40
N ALA A 205 5.74 10.87 -22.69
CA ALA A 205 4.77 11.77 -23.31
C ALA A 205 5.41 12.82 -24.24
N ALA A 206 6.62 13.26 -23.92
CA ALA A 206 7.42 14.17 -24.74
C ALA A 206 8.07 13.47 -25.95
N GLY A 207 7.99 12.14 -26.06
CA GLY A 207 8.64 11.35 -27.10
C GLY A 207 10.16 11.27 -26.96
N GLU A 208 10.70 11.63 -25.80
CA GLU A 208 12.13 11.52 -25.46
C GLU A 208 12.56 10.07 -25.25
N GLN A 209 11.62 9.21 -24.86
CA GLN A 209 11.78 7.77 -24.86
C GLN A 209 10.64 7.07 -25.61
N THR A 210 10.97 6.00 -26.34
CA THR A 210 9.99 5.17 -27.07
C THR A 210 9.50 3.98 -26.27
N ALA A 211 10.27 3.57 -25.25
CA ALA A 211 9.88 2.54 -24.33
C ALA A 211 9.02 3.14 -23.23
N ASP A 212 7.85 2.57 -23.03
CA ASP A 212 6.93 2.94 -21.97
C ASP A 212 7.33 2.24 -20.65
N ASN A 213 8.57 2.50 -20.23
CA ASN A 213 9.22 1.88 -19.07
C ASN A 213 8.96 2.63 -17.75
N GLY A 214 8.04 3.61 -17.76
CA GLY A 214 7.54 4.19 -16.52
C GLY A 214 7.00 3.04 -15.68
N LEU A 215 7.64 2.80 -14.53
CA LEU A 215 7.19 1.77 -13.60
C LEU A 215 5.71 1.99 -13.33
N ARG A 216 4.90 1.00 -13.69
CA ARG A 216 3.46 0.95 -13.46
C ARG A 216 3.20 -0.12 -12.42
N GLN A 217 3.07 0.31 -11.18
CA GLN A 217 2.51 -0.53 -10.16
C GLN A 217 1.00 -0.36 -10.19
N THR A 218 0.28 -1.48 -10.14
CA THR A 218 -1.17 -1.48 -10.21
C THR A 218 -1.72 -2.00 -8.89
N MET A 219 -2.50 -1.15 -8.24
CA MET A 219 -3.26 -1.47 -7.05
C MET A 219 -4.66 -1.90 -7.50
N HIS A 220 -5.03 -3.12 -7.15
CA HIS A 220 -6.34 -3.70 -7.43
C HIS A 220 -7.26 -3.37 -6.27
N LEU A 221 -8.26 -2.52 -6.50
CA LEU A 221 -9.11 -2.01 -5.44
C LEU A 221 -10.49 -2.64 -5.47
N ARG A 222 -10.96 -2.91 -4.27
CA ARG A 222 -12.33 -3.28 -3.99
C ARG A 222 -12.79 -2.63 -2.69
N ASP A 223 -14.03 -2.16 -2.66
CA ASP A 223 -14.65 -1.60 -1.46
C ASP A 223 -13.72 -0.50 -0.86
N ILE A 224 -13.31 0.49 -1.69
CA ILE A 224 -12.50 1.67 -1.32
C ILE A 224 -13.19 2.93 -1.84
N GLU A 225 -13.55 3.85 -0.95
CA GLU A 225 -14.32 5.06 -1.27
C GLU A 225 -13.42 6.22 -1.70
N PHE A 226 -12.23 6.34 -1.13
CA PHE A 226 -11.37 7.52 -1.33
C PHE A 226 -9.95 7.16 -1.73
N LEU A 227 -9.39 7.96 -2.64
CA LEU A 227 -8.00 7.89 -3.05
C LEU A 227 -7.30 9.22 -2.78
N VAL A 228 -6.22 9.19 -2.01
CA VAL A 228 -5.32 10.31 -1.80
C VAL A 228 -4.00 10.00 -2.48
N CYS A 229 -3.58 10.84 -3.42
CA CYS A 229 -2.35 10.63 -4.15
C CYS A 229 -1.65 11.94 -4.51
N PRO A 230 -0.38 11.89 -4.93
CA PRO A 230 0.33 13.07 -5.39
C PRO A 230 -0.24 13.50 -6.75
N SER A 231 -0.42 14.80 -6.94
CA SER A 231 -0.83 15.36 -8.24
C SER A 231 0.17 15.04 -9.35
N ARG A 232 -0.32 14.99 -10.60
CA ARG A 232 0.52 14.81 -11.80
C ARG A 232 1.66 15.82 -11.86
N ASP A 233 1.38 17.09 -11.59
CA ASP A 233 2.37 18.17 -11.65
C ASP A 233 3.34 18.19 -10.45
N GLY A 234 3.01 17.46 -9.38
CA GLY A 234 3.79 17.40 -8.14
C GLY A 234 3.57 18.63 -7.24
N GLY A 235 4.00 18.53 -5.97
CA GLY A 235 3.92 19.65 -5.03
C GLY A 235 2.50 19.96 -4.53
N ALA A 236 1.52 19.13 -4.86
CA ALA A 236 0.16 19.18 -4.35
C ALA A 236 -0.43 17.77 -4.19
N ILE A 237 -1.42 17.65 -3.29
CA ILE A 237 -2.20 16.45 -3.03
C ILE A 237 -3.47 16.49 -3.89
N GLU A 238 -3.83 15.35 -4.45
CA GLU A 238 -5.10 15.10 -5.12
C GLU A 238 -5.90 14.08 -4.28
N ALA A 239 -7.14 14.41 -3.97
CA ALA A 239 -8.07 13.53 -3.26
C ALA A 239 -9.30 13.29 -4.14
N LEU A 240 -9.63 12.02 -4.36
CA LEU A 240 -10.69 11.59 -5.27
C LEU A 240 -11.74 10.75 -4.53
N ASP A 241 -13.01 11.03 -4.82
CA ASP A 241 -14.16 10.18 -4.49
C ASP A 241 -14.31 9.10 -5.57
N LEU A 242 -14.01 7.86 -5.20
CA LEU A 242 -14.10 6.66 -6.02
C LEU A 242 -15.51 6.06 -6.05
N THR A 243 -16.47 6.55 -5.26
CA THR A 243 -17.87 6.08 -5.31
C THR A 243 -18.60 6.51 -6.60
N THR A 244 -17.94 7.34 -7.41
CA THR A 244 -18.44 7.87 -8.67
C THR A 244 -17.60 7.39 -9.86
N SER A 245 -18.24 7.25 -11.02
CA SER A 245 -17.58 6.90 -12.28
C SER A 245 -17.94 7.94 -13.36
N PRO A 246 -16.98 8.77 -13.83
CA PRO A 246 -15.58 8.82 -13.40
C PRO A 246 -15.43 9.37 -11.97
N PRO A 247 -14.32 9.04 -11.27
CA PRO A 247 -14.00 9.60 -9.96
C PRO A 247 -14.00 11.12 -9.95
N THR A 248 -14.44 11.72 -8.85
CA THR A 248 -14.52 13.18 -8.72
C THR A 248 -13.57 13.75 -7.66
N PRO A 249 -12.94 14.91 -7.89
CA PRO A 249 -12.14 15.56 -6.85
C PRO A 249 -12.94 15.98 -5.63
N LEU A 250 -12.38 15.70 -4.44
CA LEU A 250 -12.84 16.24 -3.17
C LEU A 250 -12.28 17.68 -3.03
N ASN A 251 -13.16 18.68 -2.99
CA ASN A 251 -12.79 20.09 -2.85
C ASN A 251 -12.75 20.56 -1.40
#